data_AF-A0A9N8EHB5-F1
#
_entry.id   AF-A0A9N8EHB5-F1
#
_cell.length_a   1.000
_cell.length_b   1.000
_cell.length_c   1.000
_cell.angle_alpha   90.00
_cell.angle_beta   90.00
_cell.angle_gamma   90.00
#
_symmetry.space_group_name_H-M   'P 1'
#
loop_
_entity.id
_entity.type
_entity.pdbx_description
1 polymer ?
#
loop_
_entity_poly.entity_id
_entity_poly.type
_entity_poly.pdbx_seq_one_letter_code
_entity_poly.pdbx_strand_id
1 'polypeptide(L)'
;MTRKLLLSLLLLTTFLLGAVLAAPSQSSSSDDDDDSVDEVVERDGEAMEPVFQQAAAGGGKVKVQFYGESQCPFCRKFVTETWNDIWSDNDLKALIDYEYVPWGNSYFATEACGKGPYSPGERACFYDHCIYKLRTFGADDLTTDDDCFKGDVVYQHSEKEGQVDIYESCIIQNDGVDKAVAFTYCAEGDLMDNTEMSAHELLMECAADADIDVAATQSCADGQGRDIEIANAKKTPAHPGVPYVLVEGIAVPDANGQTKLFLCQKLAEKGHHPSACSSNHSDRLLEHGTAGADKLWWKQATW
;
A
#
# COMPACT_ATOMS: atom_id res chain seq x y z
N MET A 1 66.02 26.97 -16.37
CA MET A 1 66.00 28.38 -15.94
C MET A 1 64.73 28.58 -15.10
N THR A 2 64.78 28.41 -13.77
CA THR A 2 64.92 29.48 -12.72
C THR A 2 63.69 30.41 -12.69
N ARG A 3 62.90 30.61 -11.62
CA ARG A 3 63.00 30.66 -10.13
C ARG A 3 61.55 30.46 -9.56
N LYS A 4 61.21 29.71 -8.50
CA LYS A 4 61.43 29.86 -7.04
C LYS A 4 61.12 31.25 -6.41
N LEU A 5 60.10 31.31 -5.54
CA LEU A 5 60.00 31.99 -4.22
C LEU A 5 58.68 31.50 -3.55
N LEU A 6 58.63 30.73 -2.45
CA LEU A 6 58.80 31.05 -1.00
C LEU A 6 57.91 32.21 -0.51
N LEU A 7 57.29 32.26 0.69
CA LEU A 7 56.99 31.37 1.85
C LEU A 7 56.30 32.28 2.91
N SER A 8 55.60 31.69 3.90
CA SER A 8 55.23 32.20 5.27
C SER A 8 53.72 32.37 5.49
N LEU A 9 52.99 31.53 6.23
CA LEU A 9 53.02 31.11 7.65
C LEU A 9 52.37 32.13 8.61
N LEU A 10 51.20 31.79 9.19
CA LEU A 10 50.91 31.89 10.63
C LEU A 10 49.55 31.28 11.02
N LEU A 11 49.59 30.50 12.09
CA LEU A 11 48.49 29.81 12.77
C LEU A 11 47.52 30.79 13.45
N LEU A 12 46.27 30.37 13.67
CA LEU A 12 45.67 30.44 15.00
C LEU A 12 44.54 29.40 15.14
N THR A 13 44.71 28.52 16.13
CA THR A 13 43.75 27.54 16.61
C THR A 13 42.89 28.15 17.71
N THR A 14 41.58 27.89 17.70
CA THR A 14 40.74 28.02 18.90
C THR A 14 39.80 26.82 19.02
N PHE A 15 40.10 26.02 20.04
CA PHE A 15 39.24 24.98 20.62
C PHE A 15 38.04 25.62 21.32
N LEU A 16 36.85 25.04 21.16
CA LEU A 16 35.73 25.21 22.08
C LEU A 16 35.21 23.82 22.45
N LEU A 17 35.61 23.38 23.65
CA LEU A 17 35.06 22.23 24.38
C LEU A 17 33.74 22.69 25.03
N GLY A 18 32.61 22.12 24.60
CA GLY A 18 31.32 22.24 25.29
C GLY A 18 31.17 21.13 26.33
N ALA A 19 31.01 21.53 27.59
CA ALA A 19 31.01 20.67 28.76
C ALA A 19 29.75 19.79 28.89
N VAL A 20 29.98 18.56 29.34
CA VAL A 20 29.00 17.61 29.86
C VAL A 20 28.55 18.07 31.25
N LEU A 21 27.25 18.23 31.47
CA LEU A 21 26.66 18.34 32.79
C LEU A 21 25.87 17.06 33.11
N ALA A 22 26.42 16.26 34.01
CA ALA A 22 25.73 15.19 34.71
C ALA A 22 24.92 15.79 35.88
N ALA A 23 23.66 15.40 36.00
CA ALA A 23 22.83 15.68 37.17
C ALA A 23 22.91 14.52 38.18
N PRO A 24 22.91 14.79 39.50
CA PRO A 24 23.13 13.79 40.53
C PRO A 24 21.85 13.04 40.92
N SER A 25 22.04 11.75 41.22
CA SER A 25 21.18 10.95 42.06
C SER A 25 21.35 11.36 43.53
N GLN A 26 20.26 11.37 44.30
CA GLN A 26 20.25 10.93 45.69
C GLN A 26 18.83 10.73 46.22
N SER A 27 18.71 9.62 46.97
CA SER A 27 17.61 9.02 47.69
C SER A 27 17.37 9.64 49.07
N SER A 28 16.17 9.47 49.64
CA SER A 28 15.87 8.91 51.00
C SER A 28 14.50 9.40 51.51
N SER A 29 13.61 8.46 51.88
CA SER A 29 13.05 8.19 53.25
C SER A 29 11.99 9.22 53.69
N SER A 30 10.89 8.92 54.38
CA SER A 30 10.27 7.73 54.99
C SER A 30 8.92 8.21 55.53
N ASP A 31 7.91 7.34 55.49
CA ASP A 31 6.81 7.11 56.44
C ASP A 31 6.09 8.31 57.11
N ASP A 32 4.76 8.37 56.92
CA ASP A 32 3.78 8.61 58.00
C ASP A 32 2.40 8.05 57.59
N ASP A 33 1.90 7.13 58.42
CA ASP A 33 0.59 6.47 58.41
C ASP A 33 -0.55 7.37 58.92
N ASP A 34 -1.78 7.20 58.41
CA ASP A 34 -3.09 7.31 59.13
C ASP A 34 -4.21 6.96 58.11
N ASP A 35 -4.65 5.71 57.98
CA ASP A 35 -5.73 5.04 58.74
C ASP A 35 -7.09 5.78 58.74
N SER A 36 -8.04 5.31 57.91
CA SER A 36 -9.46 5.36 58.25
C SER A 36 -10.28 4.39 57.41
N VAL A 37 -10.43 3.19 57.99
CA VAL A 37 -11.64 2.35 58.11
C VAL A 37 -12.46 1.97 56.88
N ASP A 38 -12.42 0.67 56.62
CA ASP A 38 -13.43 -0.14 55.93
C ASP A 38 -14.83 0.05 56.53
N GLU A 39 -15.81 0.37 55.68
CA GLU A 39 -17.21 0.14 55.99
C GLU A 39 -17.71 -1.10 55.24
N VAL A 40 -17.92 -2.16 56.02
CA VAL A 40 -18.60 -3.39 55.60
C VAL A 40 -20.09 -3.08 55.46
N VAL A 41 -20.61 -3.15 54.24
CA VAL A 41 -22.05 -3.28 54.00
C VAL A 41 -22.31 -4.67 53.42
N GLU A 42 -22.64 -5.61 54.30
CA GLU A 42 -23.37 -6.81 53.91
C GLU A 42 -24.86 -6.47 53.81
N ARG A 43 -25.47 -6.68 52.65
CA ARG A 43 -26.87 -7.16 52.57
C ARG A 43 -27.24 -7.68 51.18
N ASP A 44 -27.72 -8.92 51.24
CA ASP A 44 -28.72 -9.60 50.41
C ASP A 44 -28.38 -9.94 48.95
N GLY A 45 -28.39 -11.24 48.70
CA GLY A 45 -28.05 -11.83 47.41
C GLY A 45 -29.09 -11.56 46.33
N GLU A 46 -28.58 -11.04 45.22
CA GLU A 46 -29.10 -11.26 43.88
C GLU A 46 -27.91 -11.67 43.01
N ALA A 47 -28.12 -12.63 42.11
CA ALA A 47 -27.08 -13.20 41.27
C ALA A 47 -26.40 -12.09 40.44
N MET A 48 -25.09 -11.91 40.65
CA MET A 48 -24.28 -10.98 39.89
C MET A 48 -24.04 -11.59 38.50
N GLU A 49 -24.88 -11.21 37.54
CA GLU A 49 -24.64 -11.46 36.12
C GLU A 49 -23.25 -10.92 35.74
N PRO A 50 -22.47 -11.63 34.92
CA PRO A 50 -21.15 -11.15 34.53
C PRO A 50 -21.34 -9.86 33.74
N VAL A 51 -20.96 -8.74 34.36
CA VAL A 51 -20.72 -7.49 33.64
C VAL A 51 -19.49 -7.74 32.77
N PHE A 52 -19.72 -8.25 31.56
CA PHE A 52 -18.76 -8.12 30.49
C PHE A 52 -18.58 -6.63 30.28
N GLN A 53 -17.46 -6.12 30.80
CA GLN A 53 -17.03 -4.77 30.55
C GLN A 53 -16.83 -4.64 29.05
N GLN A 54 -17.85 -4.07 28.38
CA GLN A 54 -17.82 -3.81 26.96
C GLN A 54 -16.66 -2.85 26.72
N ALA A 55 -15.58 -3.38 26.13
CA ALA A 55 -14.49 -2.56 25.65
C ALA A 55 -15.10 -1.46 24.77
N ALA A 56 -14.71 -0.22 25.03
CA ALA A 56 -15.23 0.95 24.33
C ALA A 56 -15.15 0.74 22.81
N ALA A 57 -16.29 0.92 22.13
CA ALA A 57 -16.38 0.96 20.68
C ALA A 57 -15.54 2.13 20.17
N GLY A 58 -14.31 1.81 19.74
CA GLY A 58 -13.35 2.76 19.20
C GLY A 58 -12.39 2.08 18.23
N GLY A 59 -12.86 1.03 17.53
CA GLY A 59 -12.08 0.38 16.49
C GLY A 59 -11.74 1.36 15.38
N GLY A 60 -10.46 1.58 15.09
CA GLY A 60 -10.06 2.36 13.92
C GLY A 60 -10.50 1.70 12.61
N LYS A 61 -10.29 2.41 11.49
CA LYS A 61 -10.48 1.84 10.15
C LYS A 61 -9.59 0.62 9.92
N VAL A 62 -9.98 -0.25 8.99
CA VAL A 62 -9.14 -1.35 8.50
C VAL A 62 -8.36 -0.89 7.27
N LYS A 63 -7.03 -1.05 7.29
CA LYS A 63 -6.21 -0.70 6.12
C LYS A 63 -6.32 -1.79 5.05
N VAL A 64 -6.67 -1.40 3.83
CA VAL A 64 -6.69 -2.27 2.64
C VAL A 64 -5.79 -1.65 1.58
N GLN A 65 -4.83 -2.42 1.07
CA GLN A 65 -3.94 -1.98 0.00
C GLN A 65 -4.14 -2.90 -1.19
N PHE A 66 -4.47 -2.33 -2.34
CA PHE A 66 -4.62 -3.05 -3.60
C PHE A 66 -3.52 -2.61 -4.56
N TYR A 67 -2.75 -3.57 -5.04
CA TYR A 67 -1.77 -3.41 -6.10
C TYR A 67 -2.29 -4.14 -7.33
N GLY A 68 -2.56 -3.37 -8.37
CA GLY A 68 -3.14 -3.84 -9.63
C GLY A 68 -2.46 -3.16 -10.81
N GLU A 69 -2.81 -3.63 -12.00
CA GLU A 69 -2.47 -3.01 -13.29
C GLU A 69 -3.70 -3.17 -14.18
N SER A 70 -3.99 -2.16 -14.97
CA SER A 70 -5.06 -2.21 -15.94
C SER A 70 -4.75 -3.22 -17.06
N GLN A 71 -5.76 -3.63 -17.81
CA GLN A 71 -5.73 -4.78 -18.75
C GLN A 71 -5.49 -6.16 -18.15
N CYS A 72 -4.98 -6.30 -16.92
CA CYS A 72 -4.83 -7.61 -16.30
C CYS A 72 -6.21 -8.26 -16.03
N PRO A 73 -6.52 -9.43 -16.61
CA PRO A 73 -7.84 -10.03 -16.50
C PRO A 73 -8.28 -10.31 -15.05
N PHE A 74 -7.34 -10.64 -14.17
CA PHE A 74 -7.65 -10.88 -12.76
C PHE A 74 -7.81 -9.59 -11.95
N CYS A 75 -7.11 -8.50 -12.31
CA CYS A 75 -7.32 -7.17 -11.73
C CYS A 75 -8.70 -6.64 -12.15
N ARG A 76 -9.02 -6.74 -13.44
CA ARG A 76 -10.33 -6.38 -14.00
C ARG A 76 -11.47 -7.10 -13.29
N LYS A 77 -11.31 -8.42 -13.03
CA LYS A 77 -12.26 -9.17 -12.22
C LYS A 77 -12.37 -8.62 -10.79
N PHE A 78 -11.23 -8.34 -10.15
CA PHE A 78 -11.22 -7.80 -8.79
C PHE A 78 -11.96 -6.47 -8.72
N VAL A 79 -11.71 -5.55 -9.65
CA VAL A 79 -12.33 -4.22 -9.63
C VAL A 79 -13.83 -4.26 -9.97
N THR A 80 -14.24 -5.10 -10.93
CA THR A 80 -15.65 -5.20 -11.36
C THR A 80 -16.52 -6.04 -10.42
N GLU A 81 -15.95 -7.02 -9.72
CA GLU A 81 -16.69 -7.88 -8.79
C GLU A 81 -16.40 -7.52 -7.33
N THR A 82 -15.19 -7.85 -6.85
CA THR A 82 -14.84 -7.82 -5.43
C THR A 82 -14.82 -6.41 -4.87
N TRP A 83 -14.19 -5.47 -5.58
CA TRP A 83 -14.08 -4.08 -5.16
C TRP A 83 -15.43 -3.40 -5.22
N ASN A 84 -16.21 -3.62 -6.29
CA ASN A 84 -17.58 -3.11 -6.42
C ASN A 84 -18.50 -3.58 -5.29
N ASP A 85 -18.43 -4.85 -4.87
CA ASP A 85 -19.18 -5.38 -3.72
C ASP A 85 -18.75 -4.76 -2.37
N ILE A 86 -17.51 -4.29 -2.27
CA ILE A 86 -17.02 -3.54 -1.09
C ILE A 86 -17.47 -2.08 -1.15
N TRP A 87 -17.35 -1.44 -2.32
CA TRP A 87 -17.55 0.00 -2.50
C TRP A 87 -19.03 0.41 -2.58
N SER A 88 -19.91 -0.53 -2.90
CA SER A 88 -21.37 -0.30 -2.92
C SER A 88 -22.02 -0.28 -1.54
N ASP A 89 -21.32 -0.68 -0.48
CA ASP A 89 -21.79 -0.58 0.92
C ASP A 89 -21.13 0.64 1.62
N ASN A 90 -21.92 1.66 1.92
CA ASN A 90 -21.44 2.90 2.53
C ASN A 90 -20.88 2.69 3.95
N ASP A 91 -21.44 1.75 4.73
CA ASP A 91 -20.98 1.47 6.08
C ASP A 91 -19.63 0.78 6.04
N LEU A 92 -19.47 -0.18 5.12
CA LEU A 92 -18.21 -0.86 4.87
C LEU A 92 -17.15 0.12 4.37
N LYS A 93 -17.49 0.98 3.41
CA LYS A 93 -16.59 2.02 2.88
C LYS A 93 -16.11 2.99 3.96
N ALA A 94 -17.00 3.40 4.87
CA ALA A 94 -16.66 4.30 5.96
C ALA A 94 -15.63 3.70 6.94
N LEU A 95 -15.54 2.38 7.02
CA LEU A 95 -14.68 1.63 7.93
C LEU A 95 -13.33 1.22 7.32
N ILE A 96 -13.07 1.57 6.05
CA ILE A 96 -11.84 1.22 5.36
C ILE A 96 -10.94 2.44 5.20
N ASP A 97 -9.63 2.22 5.34
CA ASP A 97 -8.56 3.07 4.85
C ASP A 97 -7.95 2.39 3.62
N TYR A 98 -8.37 2.81 2.43
CA TYR A 98 -8.05 2.13 1.18
C TYR A 98 -6.91 2.84 0.43
N GLU A 99 -5.93 2.08 -0.01
CA GLU A 99 -4.84 2.53 -0.86
C GLU A 99 -4.82 1.71 -2.15
N TYR A 100 -5.11 2.34 -3.29
CA TYR A 100 -4.92 1.76 -4.62
C TYR A 100 -3.56 2.19 -5.19
N VAL A 101 -2.80 1.24 -5.73
CA VAL A 101 -1.53 1.50 -6.44
C VAL A 101 -1.59 0.86 -7.84
N PRO A 102 -1.92 1.63 -8.88
CA PRO A 102 -1.88 1.20 -10.28
C PRO A 102 -0.42 1.14 -10.79
N TRP A 103 0.09 -0.07 -11.01
CA TRP A 103 1.44 -0.35 -11.53
C TRP A 103 1.65 -1.84 -11.84
N GLY A 104 1.20 -2.69 -10.91
CA GLY A 104 1.34 -4.14 -10.93
C GLY A 104 2.73 -4.67 -11.27
N ASN A 105 2.81 -5.41 -12.36
CA ASN A 105 3.97 -6.12 -12.86
C ASN A 105 4.91 -5.26 -13.70
N SER A 106 4.60 -3.99 -13.94
CA SER A 106 5.44 -3.09 -14.71
C SER A 106 6.85 -2.94 -14.10
N TYR A 107 7.83 -2.64 -14.94
CA TYR A 107 9.21 -2.34 -14.52
C TYR A 107 9.86 -1.29 -15.40
N PHE A 108 10.86 -0.59 -14.87
CA PHE A 108 11.67 0.32 -15.70
C PHE A 108 12.77 -0.47 -16.37
N ALA A 109 12.95 -0.25 -17.68
CA ALA A 109 14.08 -0.78 -18.42
C ALA A 109 15.41 -0.33 -17.81
N THR A 110 16.35 -1.26 -17.67
CA THR A 110 17.70 -0.99 -17.19
C THR A 110 18.72 -1.79 -17.99
N GLU A 111 19.97 -1.31 -18.04
CA GLU A 111 21.08 -2.08 -18.64
C GLU A 111 21.32 -3.40 -17.90
N ALA A 112 21.06 -3.44 -16.59
CA ALA A 112 21.28 -4.62 -15.76
C ALA A 112 20.20 -5.69 -15.91
N CYS A 113 18.92 -5.29 -16.07
CA CYS A 113 17.79 -6.20 -16.04
C CYS A 113 17.12 -6.43 -17.38
N GLY A 114 17.35 -5.59 -18.38
CA GLY A 114 16.77 -5.70 -19.70
C GLY A 114 15.88 -4.51 -20.07
N LYS A 115 15.52 -4.46 -21.34
CA LYS A 115 14.81 -3.33 -21.97
C LYS A 115 13.48 -3.74 -22.59
N GLY A 116 12.95 -4.90 -22.19
CA GLY A 116 11.78 -5.49 -22.80
C GLY A 116 12.06 -6.29 -24.08
N PRO A 117 11.04 -6.92 -24.67
CA PRO A 117 9.63 -6.92 -24.24
C PRO A 117 9.43 -7.58 -22.87
N TYR A 118 8.27 -7.34 -22.25
CA TYR A 118 7.98 -7.80 -20.89
C TYR A 118 8.41 -9.25 -20.66
N SER A 119 9.11 -9.47 -19.55
CA SER A 119 9.49 -10.79 -19.07
C SER A 119 9.40 -10.84 -17.55
N PRO A 120 8.82 -11.91 -16.96
CA PRO A 120 8.82 -12.10 -15.52
C PRO A 120 10.22 -12.10 -14.89
N GLY A 121 11.23 -12.54 -15.64
CA GLY A 121 12.63 -12.54 -15.18
C GLY A 121 13.23 -11.15 -15.11
N GLU A 122 12.96 -10.29 -16.11
CA GLU A 122 13.41 -8.89 -16.11
C GLU A 122 12.71 -8.09 -15.00
N ARG A 123 11.40 -8.32 -14.82
CA ARG A 123 10.62 -7.76 -13.70
C ARG A 123 11.22 -8.14 -12.34
N ALA A 124 11.50 -9.43 -12.13
CA ALA A 124 12.12 -9.91 -10.89
C ALA A 124 13.50 -9.29 -10.67
N CYS A 125 14.32 -9.20 -11.73
CA CYS A 125 15.60 -8.51 -11.67
C CYS A 125 15.43 -7.04 -11.27
N PHE A 126 14.52 -6.29 -11.90
CA PHE A 126 14.28 -4.89 -11.57
C PHE A 126 13.88 -4.72 -10.10
N TYR A 127 13.00 -5.59 -9.59
CA TYR A 127 12.62 -5.55 -8.19
C TYR A 127 13.83 -5.75 -7.27
N ASP A 128 14.64 -6.79 -7.49
CA ASP A 128 15.81 -7.08 -6.65
C ASP A 128 16.91 -6.03 -6.78
N HIS A 129 17.16 -5.55 -8.00
CA HIS A 129 18.24 -4.61 -8.31
C HIS A 129 17.91 -3.19 -7.89
N CYS A 130 16.67 -2.73 -8.10
CA CYS A 130 16.26 -1.35 -7.85
C CYS A 130 15.41 -1.19 -6.58
N ILE A 131 14.33 -1.96 -6.45
CA ILE A 131 13.36 -1.75 -5.35
C ILE A 131 13.90 -2.29 -4.01
N TYR A 132 14.41 -3.53 -4.00
CA TYR A 132 14.93 -4.15 -2.79
C TYR A 132 16.16 -3.41 -2.26
N LYS A 133 17.10 -3.02 -3.13
CA LYS A 133 18.26 -2.21 -2.73
C LYS A 133 17.84 -0.86 -2.17
N LEU A 134 16.95 -0.14 -2.86
CA LEU A 134 16.43 1.14 -2.38
C LEU A 134 15.82 1.02 -0.97
N ARG A 135 15.04 -0.03 -0.72
CA ARG A 135 14.40 -0.27 0.58
C ARG A 135 15.38 -0.71 1.67
N THR A 136 16.44 -1.42 1.31
CA THR A 136 17.38 -2.01 2.27
C THR A 136 18.49 -1.04 2.65
N PHE A 137 19.01 -0.29 1.68
CA PHE A 137 20.22 0.53 1.82
C PHE A 137 19.95 2.04 1.68
N GLY A 138 18.74 2.42 1.26
CA GLY A 138 18.36 3.81 1.04
C GLY A 138 18.75 4.32 -0.34
N ALA A 139 18.32 5.55 -0.66
CA ALA A 139 18.54 6.16 -1.96
C ALA A 139 20.02 6.50 -2.22
N ASP A 140 20.80 6.75 -1.16
CA ASP A 140 22.21 7.11 -1.25
C ASP A 140 23.12 5.94 -1.69
N ASP A 141 22.62 4.69 -1.58
CA ASP A 141 23.33 3.48 -1.98
C ASP A 141 22.89 2.93 -3.34
N LEU A 142 21.87 3.53 -3.98
CA LEU A 142 21.73 3.40 -5.43
C LEU A 142 22.94 4.14 -6.03
N THR A 143 23.89 3.38 -6.55
CA THR A 143 25.15 3.95 -7.04
C THR A 143 24.85 4.99 -8.11
N THR A 144 25.71 6.00 -8.27
CA THR A 144 25.53 7.04 -9.32
C THR A 144 25.42 6.44 -10.72
N ASP A 145 25.93 5.22 -10.89
CA ASP A 145 25.97 4.48 -12.14
C ASP A 145 24.74 3.58 -12.35
N ASP A 146 23.89 3.38 -11.33
CA ASP A 146 22.63 2.64 -11.49
C ASP A 146 21.61 3.48 -12.27
N ASP A 147 20.97 2.86 -13.25
CA ASP A 147 19.96 3.46 -14.13
C ASP A 147 18.52 3.13 -13.71
N CYS A 148 18.34 2.70 -12.46
CA CYS A 148 17.04 2.53 -11.83
C CYS A 148 16.15 3.75 -12.06
N PHE A 149 14.93 3.51 -12.56
CA PHE A 149 13.92 4.53 -12.87
C PHE A 149 14.31 5.52 -13.99
N LYS A 150 15.38 5.29 -14.76
CA LYS A 150 15.79 6.17 -15.87
C LYS A 150 15.28 5.73 -17.24
N GLY A 151 15.19 4.42 -17.49
CA GLY A 151 14.70 3.89 -18.77
C GLY A 151 13.18 3.95 -18.93
N ASP A 152 12.68 3.62 -20.13
CA ASP A 152 11.24 3.56 -20.39
C ASP A 152 10.56 2.48 -19.52
N VAL A 153 9.27 2.64 -19.27
CA VAL A 153 8.49 1.61 -18.55
C VAL A 153 8.13 0.49 -19.51
N VAL A 154 8.26 -0.75 -19.03
CA VAL A 154 7.82 -1.96 -19.72
C VAL A 154 6.58 -2.50 -19.02
N TYR A 155 5.43 -2.32 -19.67
CA TYR A 155 4.12 -2.82 -19.24
C TYR A 155 3.93 -4.30 -19.61
N GLN A 156 3.10 -5.04 -18.86
CA GLN A 156 2.90 -6.46 -19.13
C GLN A 156 2.03 -6.71 -20.37
N HIS A 157 1.04 -5.86 -20.62
CA HIS A 157 0.06 -6.05 -21.68
C HIS A 157 0.30 -5.10 -22.86
N SER A 158 0.23 -3.78 -22.67
CA SER A 158 0.43 -2.80 -23.74
C SER A 158 0.62 -1.37 -23.22
N GLU A 159 0.94 -0.41 -24.10
CA GLU A 159 0.99 1.03 -23.76
C GLU A 159 -0.34 1.56 -23.19
N LYS A 160 -1.47 0.97 -23.62
CA LYS A 160 -2.79 1.34 -23.10
C LYS A 160 -2.92 1.02 -21.59
N GLU A 161 -2.19 0.03 -21.07
CA GLU A 161 -2.16 -0.30 -19.63
C GLU A 161 -1.49 0.84 -18.88
N GLY A 162 -0.27 1.20 -19.31
CA GLY A 162 0.47 2.30 -18.69
C GLY A 162 -0.30 3.62 -18.67
N GLN A 163 -0.95 3.97 -19.77
CA GLN A 163 -1.75 5.20 -19.84
C GLN A 163 -2.96 5.17 -18.88
N VAL A 164 -3.67 4.04 -18.78
CA VAL A 164 -4.81 3.91 -17.86
C VAL A 164 -4.33 3.91 -16.41
N ASP A 165 -3.26 3.20 -16.07
CA ASP A 165 -2.66 3.21 -14.71
C ASP A 165 -2.26 4.62 -14.27
N ILE A 166 -1.72 5.44 -15.19
CA ILE A 166 -1.42 6.85 -14.95
C ILE A 166 -2.71 7.65 -14.71
N TYR A 167 -3.74 7.46 -15.53
CA TYR A 167 -5.02 8.16 -15.34
C TYR A 167 -5.66 7.81 -13.99
N GLU A 168 -5.70 6.54 -13.61
CA GLU A 168 -6.20 6.10 -12.31
C GLU A 168 -5.44 6.77 -11.17
N SER A 169 -4.12 6.82 -11.26
CA SER A 169 -3.26 7.48 -10.28
C SER A 169 -3.50 8.99 -10.23
N CYS A 170 -3.70 9.64 -11.37
CA CYS A 170 -4.03 11.06 -11.45
C CYS A 170 -5.41 11.37 -10.83
N ILE A 171 -6.41 10.53 -11.08
CA ILE A 171 -7.75 10.67 -10.49
C ILE A 171 -7.68 10.49 -8.96
N ILE A 172 -6.90 9.52 -8.47
CA ILE A 172 -6.66 9.36 -7.03
C ILE A 172 -6.10 10.66 -6.42
N GLN A 173 -5.15 11.32 -7.09
CA GLN A 173 -4.52 12.54 -6.58
C GLN A 173 -5.44 13.77 -6.67
N ASN A 174 -6.14 13.93 -7.78
CA ASN A 174 -6.97 15.10 -8.05
C ASN A 174 -8.30 15.04 -7.30
N ASP A 175 -8.92 13.87 -7.27
CA ASP A 175 -10.33 13.69 -6.91
C ASP A 175 -10.56 12.70 -5.78
N GLY A 176 -9.54 11.92 -5.43
CA GLY A 176 -9.61 10.90 -4.39
C GLY A 176 -10.06 9.53 -4.89
N VAL A 177 -9.89 8.53 -4.01
CA VAL A 177 -10.08 7.12 -4.34
C VAL A 177 -11.52 6.80 -4.79
N ASP A 178 -12.53 7.50 -4.27
CA ASP A 178 -13.93 7.24 -4.63
C ASP A 178 -14.21 7.42 -6.13
N LYS A 179 -13.72 8.52 -6.73
CA LYS A 179 -13.86 8.76 -8.17
C LYS A 179 -12.97 7.81 -8.96
N ALA A 180 -11.78 7.49 -8.46
CA ALA A 180 -10.90 6.52 -9.09
C ALA A 180 -11.56 5.14 -9.19
N VAL A 181 -12.24 4.66 -8.14
CA VAL A 181 -12.98 3.38 -8.18
C VAL A 181 -14.05 3.41 -9.27
N ALA A 182 -14.84 4.49 -9.35
CA ALA A 182 -15.89 4.63 -10.34
C ALA A 182 -15.33 4.63 -11.77
N PHE A 183 -14.23 5.36 -12.00
CA PHE A 183 -13.50 5.35 -13.26
C PHE A 183 -12.97 3.96 -13.61
N THR A 184 -12.23 3.33 -12.70
CA THR A 184 -11.63 2.00 -12.89
C THR A 184 -12.70 0.96 -13.19
N TYR A 185 -13.84 0.96 -12.49
CA TYR A 185 -14.95 0.06 -12.76
C TYR A 185 -15.43 0.13 -14.23
N CYS A 186 -15.53 1.33 -14.78
CA CYS A 186 -15.90 1.54 -16.18
C CYS A 186 -14.75 1.19 -17.13
N ALA A 187 -13.55 1.72 -16.88
CA ALA A 187 -12.41 1.63 -17.79
C ALA A 187 -11.89 0.20 -17.92
N GLU A 188 -11.86 -0.55 -16.81
CA GLU A 188 -11.42 -1.95 -16.76
C GLU A 188 -12.54 -2.97 -17.01
N GLY A 189 -13.77 -2.50 -17.26
CA GLY A 189 -14.90 -3.32 -17.68
C GLY A 189 -14.81 -3.78 -19.15
N ASP A 190 -15.96 -3.90 -19.81
CA ASP A 190 -16.04 -4.37 -21.20
C ASP A 190 -15.33 -3.44 -22.20
N LEU A 191 -15.22 -2.14 -21.89
CA LEU A 191 -14.56 -1.16 -22.75
C LEU A 191 -13.05 -1.42 -22.90
N MET A 192 -12.42 -2.05 -21.90
CA MET A 192 -10.99 -2.37 -21.96
C MET A 192 -10.67 -3.31 -23.13
N ASP A 193 -11.57 -4.25 -23.42
CA ASP A 193 -11.41 -5.26 -24.49
C ASP A 193 -11.51 -4.67 -25.91
N ASN A 194 -11.98 -3.43 -26.04
CA ASN A 194 -11.98 -2.75 -27.32
C ASN A 194 -10.54 -2.33 -27.71
N THR A 195 -9.95 -3.09 -28.63
CA THR A 195 -8.58 -2.87 -29.12
C THR A 195 -8.42 -1.60 -29.95
N GLU A 196 -9.51 -1.07 -30.51
CA GLU A 196 -9.49 0.17 -31.29
C GLU A 196 -9.63 1.41 -30.40
N MET A 197 -10.10 1.24 -29.16
CA MET A 197 -10.28 2.34 -28.21
C MET A 197 -8.96 2.65 -27.51
N SER A 198 -8.50 3.89 -27.66
CA SER A 198 -7.35 4.43 -26.97
C SER A 198 -7.61 4.63 -25.47
N ALA A 199 -6.54 4.76 -24.67
CA ALA A 199 -6.68 5.10 -23.26
C ALA A 199 -7.36 6.47 -23.06
N HIS A 200 -7.11 7.44 -23.94
CA HIS A 200 -7.74 8.76 -23.85
C HIS A 200 -9.25 8.70 -24.16
N GLU A 201 -9.67 7.86 -25.10
CA GLU A 201 -11.11 7.60 -25.32
C GLU A 201 -11.75 6.91 -24.12
N LEU A 202 -11.06 5.97 -23.46
CA LEU A 202 -11.52 5.41 -22.18
C LEU A 202 -11.65 6.48 -21.10
N LEU A 203 -10.68 7.40 -21.01
CA LEU A 203 -10.75 8.53 -20.09
C LEU A 203 -12.01 9.36 -20.32
N MET A 204 -12.26 9.76 -21.57
CA MET A 204 -13.43 10.55 -21.92
C MET A 204 -14.75 9.84 -21.62
N GLU A 205 -14.86 8.56 -21.96
CA GLU A 205 -16.08 7.77 -21.77
C GLU A 205 -16.37 7.55 -20.28
N CYS A 206 -15.36 7.14 -19.51
CA CYS A 206 -15.54 6.74 -18.11
C CYS A 206 -15.47 7.89 -17.11
N ALA A 207 -14.97 9.06 -17.49
CA ALA A 207 -14.99 10.24 -16.63
C ALA A 207 -16.38 10.88 -16.48
N ALA A 208 -17.26 10.69 -17.47
CA ALA A 208 -18.55 11.36 -17.54
C ALA A 208 -19.47 10.99 -16.35
N ASP A 209 -19.52 9.72 -15.99
CA ASP A 209 -20.39 9.21 -14.91
C ASP A 209 -19.82 9.47 -13.52
N ALA A 210 -18.51 9.72 -13.42
CA ALA A 210 -17.79 9.88 -12.16
C ALA A 210 -17.58 11.34 -11.74
N ASP A 211 -18.03 12.34 -12.52
CA ASP A 211 -17.74 13.77 -12.31
C ASP A 211 -16.23 14.06 -12.26
N ILE A 212 -15.47 13.42 -13.17
CA ILE A 212 -14.01 13.58 -13.26
C ILE A 212 -13.66 14.65 -14.29
N ASP A 213 -12.76 15.56 -13.93
CA ASP A 213 -12.22 16.53 -14.87
C ASP A 213 -11.19 15.85 -15.78
N VAL A 214 -11.62 15.52 -17.00
CA VAL A 214 -10.80 14.93 -18.05
C VAL A 214 -9.57 15.79 -18.37
N ALA A 215 -9.72 17.12 -18.40
CA ALA A 215 -8.62 18.02 -18.74
C ALA A 215 -7.58 18.07 -17.62
N ALA A 216 -8.03 18.11 -16.35
CA ALA A 216 -7.14 18.04 -15.20
C ALA A 216 -6.41 16.69 -15.14
N THR A 217 -7.12 15.60 -15.43
CA THR A 217 -6.54 14.24 -15.45
C THR A 217 -5.49 14.11 -16.57
N GLN A 218 -5.80 14.57 -17.78
CA GLN A 218 -4.83 14.57 -18.88
C GLN A 218 -3.63 15.46 -18.58
N SER A 219 -3.83 16.66 -18.02
CA SER A 219 -2.73 17.55 -17.64
C SER A 219 -1.84 16.93 -16.55
N CYS A 220 -2.41 16.14 -15.63
CA CYS A 220 -1.65 15.37 -14.66
C CYS A 220 -0.84 14.27 -15.35
N ALA A 221 -1.44 13.50 -16.25
CA ALA A 221 -0.74 12.45 -16.98
C ALA A 221 0.46 13.00 -17.78
N ASP A 222 0.26 14.10 -18.51
CA ASP A 222 1.30 14.72 -19.33
C ASP A 222 2.43 15.35 -18.50
N GLY A 223 2.09 15.93 -17.34
CA GLY A 223 3.03 16.68 -16.51
C GLY A 223 3.71 15.88 -15.39
N GLN A 224 3.01 14.88 -14.84
CA GLN A 224 3.41 14.14 -13.63
C GLN A 224 3.44 12.62 -13.83
N GLY A 225 2.98 12.09 -14.97
CA GLY A 225 2.84 10.65 -15.20
C GLY A 225 4.12 9.86 -14.88
N ARG A 226 5.28 10.37 -15.29
CA ARG A 226 6.57 9.73 -14.98
C ARG A 226 6.88 9.66 -13.49
N ASP A 227 6.64 10.73 -12.75
CA ASP A 227 6.90 10.75 -11.30
C ASP A 227 5.92 9.83 -10.56
N ILE A 228 4.69 9.74 -11.06
CA ILE A 228 3.65 8.82 -10.58
C ILE A 228 4.09 7.37 -10.75
N GLU A 229 4.55 6.99 -11.94
CA GLU A 229 5.07 5.65 -12.23
C GLU A 229 6.22 5.28 -11.28
N ILE A 230 7.17 6.21 -11.08
CA ILE A 230 8.29 6.00 -10.16
C ILE A 230 7.77 5.83 -8.72
N ALA A 231 6.80 6.64 -8.30
CA ALA A 231 6.23 6.56 -6.97
C ALA A 231 5.48 5.23 -6.76
N ASN A 232 4.69 4.79 -7.73
CA ASN A 232 3.92 3.55 -7.65
C ASN A 232 4.86 2.34 -7.68
N ALA A 233 5.87 2.30 -8.55
CA ALA A 233 6.88 1.24 -8.55
C ALA A 233 7.60 1.10 -7.20
N LYS A 234 7.93 2.22 -6.55
CA LYS A 234 8.53 2.22 -5.21
C LYS A 234 7.58 1.72 -4.13
N LYS A 235 6.28 2.01 -4.25
CA LYS A 235 5.23 1.55 -3.31
C LYS A 235 4.90 0.07 -3.48
N THR A 236 4.91 -0.44 -4.70
CA THR A 236 4.56 -1.83 -5.02
C THR A 236 5.53 -2.81 -4.34
N PRO A 237 5.06 -3.71 -3.44
CA PRO A 237 5.91 -4.66 -2.74
C PRO A 237 6.30 -5.84 -3.65
N ALA A 238 7.16 -6.74 -3.16
CA ALA A 238 7.33 -8.03 -3.82
C ALA A 238 5.99 -8.78 -3.83
N HIS A 239 5.53 -9.19 -5.00
CA HIS A 239 4.32 -9.98 -5.16
C HIS A 239 4.48 -11.06 -6.24
N PRO A 240 3.77 -12.19 -6.13
CA PRO A 240 3.85 -13.29 -7.11
C PRO A 240 3.15 -12.95 -8.44
N GLY A 241 2.24 -11.97 -8.42
CA GLY A 241 1.42 -11.50 -9.54
C GLY A 241 0.37 -10.54 -8.99
N VAL A 242 -0.53 -10.05 -9.85
CA VAL A 242 -1.65 -9.19 -9.47
C VAL A 242 -2.98 -9.81 -9.88
N PRO A 243 -4.11 -9.49 -9.22
CA PRO A 243 -4.29 -8.51 -8.13
C PRO A 243 -3.60 -8.98 -6.84
N TYR A 244 -2.85 -8.08 -6.21
CA TYR A 244 -2.20 -8.34 -4.93
C TYR A 244 -2.83 -7.44 -3.86
N VAL A 245 -3.45 -8.04 -2.86
CA VAL A 245 -4.21 -7.31 -1.83
C VAL A 245 -3.63 -7.59 -0.46
N LEU A 246 -3.41 -6.54 0.32
CA LEU A 246 -3.07 -6.61 1.72
C LEU A 246 -4.23 -6.08 2.57
N VAL A 247 -4.62 -6.81 3.61
CA VAL A 247 -5.54 -6.34 4.65
C VAL A 247 -4.75 -6.29 5.96
N GLU A 248 -4.59 -5.10 6.54
CA GLU A 248 -3.70 -4.86 7.70
C GLU A 248 -2.27 -5.38 7.46
N GLY A 249 -1.75 -5.21 6.24
CA GLY A 249 -0.43 -5.68 5.83
C GLY A 249 -0.33 -7.20 5.59
N ILE A 250 -1.42 -7.95 5.74
CA ILE A 250 -1.46 -9.40 5.51
C ILE A 250 -1.96 -9.66 4.10
N ALA A 251 -1.17 -10.40 3.31
CA ALA A 251 -1.55 -10.79 1.96
C ALA A 251 -2.76 -11.72 1.96
N VAL A 252 -3.77 -11.36 1.17
CA VAL A 252 -4.96 -12.19 0.93
C VAL A 252 -4.58 -13.29 -0.06
N PRO A 253 -4.71 -14.59 0.27
CA PRO A 253 -4.29 -15.69 -0.61
C PRO A 253 -5.02 -15.71 -1.96
N ASP A 254 -6.31 -15.41 -1.95
CA ASP A 254 -7.15 -15.23 -3.14
C ASP A 254 -7.82 -13.86 -3.07
N ALA A 255 -7.20 -12.86 -3.70
CA ALA A 255 -7.71 -11.49 -3.69
C ALA A 255 -9.15 -11.39 -4.25
N ASN A 256 -9.49 -12.16 -5.29
CA ASN A 256 -10.82 -12.12 -5.90
C ASN A 256 -11.88 -12.77 -4.99
N GLY A 257 -11.59 -13.95 -4.43
CA GLY A 257 -12.57 -14.71 -3.65
C GLY A 257 -12.63 -14.41 -2.16
N GLN A 258 -11.57 -13.83 -1.57
CA GLN A 258 -11.42 -13.77 -0.11
C GLN A 258 -11.21 -12.36 0.47
N THR A 259 -11.04 -11.31 -0.34
CA THR A 259 -10.77 -9.96 0.19
C THR A 259 -11.86 -9.45 1.12
N LYS A 260 -13.15 -9.52 0.72
CA LYS A 260 -14.26 -9.08 1.57
C LYS A 260 -14.33 -9.88 2.88
N LEU A 261 -14.03 -11.17 2.82
CA LEU A 261 -14.01 -12.05 3.98
C LEU A 261 -12.91 -11.68 4.98
N PHE A 262 -11.68 -11.46 4.49
CA PHE A 262 -10.56 -10.99 5.31
C PHE A 262 -10.84 -9.63 5.92
N LEU A 263 -11.39 -8.70 5.13
CA LEU A 263 -11.81 -7.38 5.58
C LEU A 263 -12.85 -7.49 6.71
N CYS A 264 -13.91 -8.29 6.53
CA CYS A 264 -14.93 -8.51 7.53
C CYS A 264 -14.39 -9.11 8.82
N GLN A 265 -13.44 -10.04 8.73
CA GLN A 265 -12.74 -10.59 9.91
C GLN A 265 -11.97 -9.49 10.66
N LYS A 266 -11.20 -8.66 9.94
CA LYS A 266 -10.44 -7.56 10.57
C LYS A 266 -11.34 -6.46 11.15
N LEU A 267 -12.49 -6.21 10.54
CA LEU A 267 -13.50 -5.32 11.11
C LEU A 267 -14.08 -5.87 12.41
N ALA A 268 -14.43 -7.16 12.45
CA ALA A 268 -14.94 -7.81 13.66
C ALA A 268 -13.90 -7.81 14.79
N GLU A 269 -12.61 -8.03 14.49
CA GLU A 269 -11.51 -7.89 15.47
C GLU A 269 -11.44 -6.48 16.07
N LYS A 270 -11.88 -5.46 15.33
CA LYS A 270 -11.97 -4.06 15.78
C LYS A 270 -13.34 -3.69 16.37
N GLY A 271 -14.25 -4.66 16.54
CA GLY A 271 -15.59 -4.45 17.10
C GLY A 271 -16.61 -3.87 16.10
N HIS A 272 -16.30 -3.87 14.81
CA HIS A 272 -17.20 -3.44 13.74
C HIS A 272 -17.93 -4.62 13.11
N HIS A 273 -19.24 -4.49 12.95
CA HIS A 273 -20.10 -5.54 12.38
C HIS A 273 -21.06 -4.96 11.34
N PRO A 274 -20.56 -4.43 10.21
CA PRO A 274 -21.42 -3.89 9.16
C PRO A 274 -22.29 -5.01 8.56
N SER A 275 -23.48 -4.65 8.09
CA SER A 275 -24.43 -5.63 7.53
C SER A 275 -23.86 -6.41 6.34
N ALA A 276 -22.98 -5.80 5.53
CA ALA A 276 -22.27 -6.49 4.46
C ALA A 276 -21.42 -7.69 4.92
N CYS A 277 -21.10 -7.80 6.21
CA CYS A 277 -20.33 -8.89 6.81
C CYS A 277 -21.20 -9.95 7.53
N SER A 278 -22.53 -9.87 7.42
CA SER A 278 -23.45 -10.71 8.20
C SER A 278 -23.83 -12.06 7.57
N SER A 279 -23.37 -12.37 6.35
CA SER A 279 -23.58 -13.70 5.76
C SER A 279 -22.67 -14.75 6.44
N ASN A 280 -23.14 -15.98 6.67
CA ASN A 280 -22.41 -17.04 7.38
C ASN A 280 -21.03 -17.33 6.75
N HIS A 281 -19.99 -16.68 7.28
CA HIS A 281 -18.62 -16.71 6.78
C HIS A 281 -17.76 -17.83 7.41
N SER A 282 -18.33 -18.63 8.32
CA SER A 282 -17.60 -19.67 9.06
C SER A 282 -17.23 -20.91 8.22
N ASP A 283 -17.98 -21.20 7.15
CA ASP A 283 -17.83 -22.47 6.43
C ASP A 283 -16.79 -22.44 5.30
N ARG A 284 -16.36 -21.25 4.85
CA ARG A 284 -15.44 -21.12 3.68
C ARG A 284 -13.95 -21.05 4.02
N LEU A 285 -13.57 -20.72 5.25
CA LEU A 285 -12.15 -20.66 5.65
C LEU A 285 -11.60 -22.01 6.12
N LEU A 286 -12.45 -22.90 6.59
CA LEU A 286 -12.02 -24.20 7.14
C LEU A 286 -11.66 -25.24 6.07
N GLU A 287 -12.11 -25.08 4.82
CA GLU A 287 -11.70 -25.99 3.73
C GLU A 287 -10.28 -25.73 3.21
N HIS A 288 -9.70 -24.55 3.49
CA HIS A 288 -8.34 -24.18 3.02
C HIS A 288 -7.36 -23.80 4.14
N GLY A 289 -7.82 -23.67 5.39
CA GLY A 289 -7.07 -23.07 6.49
C GLY A 289 -6.02 -23.93 7.22
N THR A 290 -5.69 -25.15 6.77
CA THR A 290 -4.67 -25.97 7.46
C THR A 290 -3.54 -26.50 6.57
N ALA A 291 -3.51 -26.15 5.29
CA ALA A 291 -2.46 -26.58 4.38
C ALA A 291 -1.85 -25.39 3.64
N GLY A 292 -0.93 -24.65 4.26
CA GLY A 292 -0.16 -23.70 3.45
C GLY A 292 0.74 -22.68 4.14
N ALA A 293 0.65 -22.49 5.46
CA ALA A 293 1.47 -21.45 6.12
C ALA A 293 2.99 -21.69 6.03
N ASP A 294 3.43 -22.93 5.74
CA ASP A 294 4.87 -23.29 5.74
C ASP A 294 5.43 -23.69 4.37
N LYS A 295 4.72 -23.43 3.27
CA LYS A 295 5.25 -23.72 1.92
C LYS A 295 5.12 -22.52 1.00
N LEU A 296 6.25 -21.82 0.85
CA LEU A 296 6.52 -20.85 -0.21
C LEU A 296 6.38 -21.55 -1.58
N TRP A 297 5.14 -21.60 -2.06
CA TRP A 297 4.73 -22.33 -3.27
C TRP A 297 5.33 -21.76 -4.56
N TRP A 298 5.87 -20.54 -4.53
CA TRP A 298 6.54 -19.90 -5.67
C TRP A 298 7.89 -20.53 -6.04
N LYS A 299 8.49 -21.38 -5.19
CA LYS A 299 9.75 -22.09 -5.50
C LYS A 299 9.59 -23.31 -6.41
N GLN A 300 8.37 -23.65 -6.85
CA GLN A 300 8.11 -24.86 -7.65
C GLN A 300 7.44 -24.58 -9.01
N ALA A 301 7.26 -23.32 -9.40
CA ALA A 301 6.87 -22.99 -10.76
C ALA A 301 8.12 -22.99 -11.66
N THR A 302 8.42 -24.16 -12.25
CA THR A 302 9.27 -24.23 -13.43
C THR A 302 8.44 -23.78 -14.64
N TRP A 303 8.83 -22.68 -15.26
CA TRP A 303 8.35 -22.24 -16.57
C TRP A 303 9.15 -22.92 -17.68
#